data_AF-A0A662IYY5-F1
#
_entry.id   AF-A0A662IYY5-F1
#
_cell.length_a   1.000
_cell.length_b   1.000
_cell.length_c   1.000
_cell.angle_alpha   90.00
_cell.angle_beta   90.00
_cell.angle_gamma   90.00
#
_symmetry.space_group_name_H-M   'P 1'
#
loop_
_entity.id
_entity.type
_entity.pdbx_description
1 polymer ?
#
loop_
_entity_poly.entity_id
_entity_poly.type
_entity_poly.pdbx_seq_one_letter_code
_entity_poly.pdbx_strand_id
1 'polypeptide(L)'
;MLKHRELYVHDVFFHGSDRWSRVVTDWGRHWRRRHGLTGNFLRNFYRVLADLDGRVEELIPLTELKPGERGVVVSAAGGYGAVRRLAEMGLTPGIQVLVVRKAPLRGPIEVEVRGTRLALGFGLASRIAVKRV
;
A
#
# COMPACT_ATOMS: atom_id res chain seq x y z
N MET A 1 -19.54 -5.44 0.75
CA MET A 1 -18.22 -5.76 0.14
C MET A 1 -17.19 -4.66 0.37
N LEU A 2 -17.45 -3.39 -0.02
CA LEU A 2 -16.51 -2.28 0.16
C LEU A 2 -16.08 -2.04 1.62
N LYS A 3 -17.01 -1.98 2.59
CA LYS A 3 -16.68 -1.78 4.02
C LYS A 3 -15.63 -2.77 4.55
N HIS A 4 -15.73 -4.04 4.16
CA HIS A 4 -14.77 -5.09 4.56
C HIS A 4 -13.39 -4.84 3.94
N ARG A 5 -13.35 -4.51 2.65
CA ARG A 5 -12.11 -4.16 1.94
C ARG A 5 -11.42 -2.94 2.55
N GLU A 6 -12.20 -1.92 2.92
CA GLU A 6 -11.68 -0.73 3.58
C GLU A 6 -11.13 -1.01 4.97
N LEU A 7 -11.88 -1.76 5.78
CA LEU A 7 -11.46 -2.18 7.12
C LEU A 7 -10.12 -2.92 7.06
N TYR A 8 -10.00 -3.88 6.14
CA TYR A 8 -8.78 -4.64 5.94
C TYR A 8 -7.61 -3.73 5.56
N VAL A 9 -7.76 -2.90 4.51
CA VAL A 9 -6.65 -2.04 4.05
C VAL A 9 -6.28 -1.01 5.11
N HIS A 10 -7.24 -0.49 5.87
CA HIS A 10 -6.97 0.39 6.99
C HIS A 10 -6.13 -0.27 8.08
N ASP A 11 -6.56 -1.45 8.54
CA ASP A 11 -5.94 -2.14 9.68
C ASP A 11 -4.63 -2.84 9.33
N VAL A 12 -4.32 -2.99 8.05
CA VAL A 12 -3.06 -3.59 7.57
C VAL A 12 -2.02 -2.53 7.21
N PHE A 13 -2.43 -1.41 6.61
CA PHE A 13 -1.50 -0.44 6.03
C PHE A 13 -1.31 0.84 6.83
N PHE A 14 -2.24 1.16 7.75
CA PHE A 14 -2.23 2.45 8.47
C PHE A 14 -2.29 2.32 9.98
N HIS A 15 -2.85 1.23 10.50
CA HIS A 15 -2.88 0.90 11.92
C HIS A 15 -2.42 -0.54 12.12
N GLY A 16 -2.10 -0.95 13.35
CA GLY A 16 -1.97 -2.35 13.73
C GLY A 16 -3.19 -2.73 14.55
N SER A 17 -4.04 -3.63 14.04
CA SER A 17 -5.26 -4.18 14.68
C SER A 17 -5.96 -3.19 15.63
N ASP A 18 -6.50 -2.09 15.10
CA ASP A 18 -7.22 -1.10 15.90
C ASP A 18 -8.69 -1.49 16.02
N ARG A 19 -9.22 -1.65 17.24
CA ARG A 19 -10.61 -2.05 17.47
C ARG A 19 -11.61 -0.95 17.07
N TRP A 20 -11.15 0.30 17.00
CA TRP A 20 -11.96 1.47 16.65
C TRP A 20 -12.31 1.54 15.15
N SER A 21 -11.56 0.87 14.28
CA SER A 21 -11.85 0.82 12.84
C SER A 21 -13.21 0.19 12.53
N ARG A 22 -13.68 -0.74 13.39
CA ARG A 22 -14.95 -1.49 13.21
C ARG A 22 -16.20 -0.62 13.36
N VAL A 23 -16.11 0.49 14.09
CA VAL A 23 -17.23 1.44 14.29
C VAL A 23 -17.24 2.58 13.27
N VAL A 24 -16.29 2.62 12.33
CA VAL A 24 -16.28 3.61 11.25
C VAL A 24 -17.44 3.36 10.28
N THR A 25 -18.25 4.39 10.07
CA THR A 25 -19.42 4.36 9.18
C THR A 25 -19.20 5.17 7.90
N ASP A 26 -18.40 6.25 7.96
CA ASP A 26 -18.02 7.10 6.82
C ASP A 26 -16.49 7.03 6.63
N TRP A 27 -16.06 6.04 5.86
CA TRP A 27 -14.64 5.82 5.58
C TRP A 27 -14.01 6.96 4.78
N GLY A 28 -14.71 7.51 3.78
CA GLY A 28 -14.20 8.63 3.00
C GLY A 28 -13.90 9.88 3.86
N ARG A 29 -14.69 10.15 4.90
CA ARG A 29 -14.40 11.19 5.90
C ARG A 29 -13.25 10.79 6.82
N HIS A 30 -13.21 9.53 7.28
CA HIS A 30 -12.14 9.03 8.14
C HIS A 30 -10.76 9.16 7.49
N TRP A 31 -10.62 8.67 6.25
CA TRP A 31 -9.38 8.78 5.48
C TRP A 31 -8.91 10.22 5.31
N ARG A 32 -9.83 11.14 5.01
CA ARG A 32 -9.51 12.57 4.91
C ARG A 32 -9.01 13.16 6.23
N ARG A 33 -9.73 12.89 7.33
CA ARG A 33 -9.46 13.53 8.64
C ARG A 33 -8.29 12.92 9.39
N ARG A 34 -8.11 11.60 9.33
CA ARG A 34 -7.10 10.87 10.11
C ARG A 34 -5.81 10.65 9.33
N HIS A 35 -5.90 10.48 8.02
CA HIS A 35 -4.77 10.08 7.16
C HIS A 35 -4.39 11.13 6.11
N GLY A 36 -5.15 12.22 5.99
CA GLY A 36 -4.88 13.31 5.05
C GLY A 36 -5.02 12.92 3.58
N LEU A 37 -5.70 11.81 3.28
CA LEU A 37 -5.89 11.31 1.92
C LEU A 37 -7.00 12.10 1.21
N THR A 38 -6.69 12.76 0.09
CA THR A 38 -7.57 13.73 -0.58
C THR A 38 -8.37 13.13 -1.76
N GLY A 39 -9.24 13.95 -2.38
CA GLY A 39 -10.30 13.48 -3.29
C GLY A 39 -9.85 12.66 -4.51
N ASN A 40 -8.84 13.11 -5.27
CA ASN A 40 -8.35 12.35 -6.43
C ASN A 40 -7.74 11.01 -6.02
N PHE A 41 -6.96 11.01 -4.94
CA PHE A 41 -6.40 9.80 -4.37
C PHE A 41 -7.50 8.82 -3.96
N LEU A 42 -8.47 9.29 -3.17
CA LEU A 42 -9.54 8.43 -2.66
C LEU A 42 -10.38 7.86 -3.79
N ARG A 43 -10.73 8.66 -4.80
CA ARG A 43 -11.45 8.16 -5.98
C ARG A 43 -10.68 7.04 -6.68
N ASN A 44 -9.39 7.22 -6.93
CA ASN A 44 -8.56 6.21 -7.56
C ASN A 44 -8.42 4.96 -6.68
N PHE A 45 -8.21 5.15 -5.39
CA PHE A 45 -8.12 4.08 -4.41
C PHE A 45 -9.41 3.25 -4.35
N TYR A 46 -10.58 3.88 -4.28
CA TYR A 46 -11.87 3.18 -4.32
C TYR A 46 -12.11 2.43 -5.62
N ARG A 47 -11.67 3.00 -6.76
CA ARG A 47 -11.74 2.31 -8.05
C ARG A 47 -10.88 1.06 -8.04
N VAL A 48 -9.62 1.15 -7.62
CA VAL A 48 -8.74 -0.01 -7.46
C VAL A 48 -9.38 -1.05 -6.53
N LEU A 49 -9.88 -0.63 -5.35
CA LEU A 49 -10.55 -1.54 -4.43
C LEU A 49 -11.82 -2.18 -4.99
N ALA A 50 -12.54 -1.51 -5.89
CA ALA A 50 -13.71 -2.07 -6.56
C ALA A 50 -13.30 -3.09 -7.63
N ASP A 51 -12.24 -2.77 -8.38
CA ASP A 51 -11.75 -3.55 -9.53
C ASP A 51 -10.80 -4.69 -9.12
N LEU A 52 -10.44 -4.79 -7.82
CA LEU A 52 -9.66 -5.90 -7.28
C LEU A 52 -10.37 -7.23 -7.50
N ASP A 53 -9.83 -8.00 -8.45
CA ASP A 53 -10.16 -9.39 -8.68
C ASP A 53 -9.53 -10.28 -7.59
N GLY A 54 -10.36 -11.11 -6.95
CA GLY A 54 -9.98 -11.93 -5.79
C GLY A 54 -10.27 -11.32 -4.41
N ARG A 55 -9.64 -11.90 -3.37
CA ARG A 55 -9.83 -11.51 -1.97
C ARG A 55 -8.90 -10.35 -1.60
N VAL A 56 -9.42 -9.37 -0.84
CA VAL A 56 -8.62 -8.21 -0.40
C VAL A 56 -7.49 -8.64 0.54
N GLU A 57 -7.67 -9.78 1.20
CA GLU A 57 -6.71 -10.43 2.08
C GLU A 57 -5.47 -10.96 1.36
N GLU A 58 -5.49 -11.00 0.03
CA GLU A 58 -4.32 -11.29 -0.79
C GLU A 58 -3.38 -10.08 -0.91
N LEU A 59 -3.82 -8.90 -0.48
CA LEU A 59 -3.02 -7.69 -0.47
C LEU A 59 -2.24 -7.57 0.82
N ILE A 60 -0.92 -7.47 0.68
CA ILE A 60 -0.02 -7.26 1.81
C ILE A 60 0.79 -5.99 1.59
N PRO A 61 1.31 -5.37 2.67
CA PRO A 61 2.36 -4.36 2.55
C PRO A 61 3.56 -4.91 1.82
N LEU A 62 4.24 -4.08 1.02
CA LEU A 62 5.53 -4.42 0.41
C LEU A 62 6.55 -4.84 1.49
N THR A 63 6.42 -4.30 2.71
CA THR A 63 7.22 -4.70 3.87
C THR A 63 6.98 -6.13 4.33
N GLU A 64 5.94 -6.84 3.90
CA GLU A 64 5.68 -8.24 4.23
C GLU A 64 6.28 -9.22 3.23
N LEU A 65 6.74 -8.75 2.06
CA LEU A 65 7.54 -9.57 1.16
C LEU A 65 8.92 -9.86 1.77
N LYS A 66 9.39 -11.10 1.62
CA LYS A 66 10.72 -11.55 2.02
C LYS A 66 11.74 -11.28 0.90
N PRO A 67 13.04 -11.18 1.21
CA PRO A 67 14.08 -11.15 0.18
C PRO A 67 13.92 -12.32 -0.80
N GLY A 68 13.96 -12.02 -2.10
CA GLY A 68 13.70 -12.96 -3.19
C GLY A 68 12.24 -13.06 -3.63
N GLU A 69 11.27 -12.60 -2.83
CA GLU A 69 9.86 -12.62 -3.20
C GLU A 69 9.47 -11.44 -4.10
N ARG A 70 8.47 -11.68 -4.94
CA ARG A 70 7.91 -10.72 -5.87
C ARG A 70 6.46 -10.39 -5.53
N GLY A 71 6.03 -9.20 -5.92
CA GLY A 71 4.63 -8.81 -5.87
C GLY A 71 4.29 -7.83 -7.00
N VAL A 72 3.01 -7.73 -7.33
CA VAL A 72 2.48 -6.70 -8.23
C VAL A 72 1.95 -5.55 -7.39
N VAL A 73 2.42 -4.33 -7.64
CA VAL A 73 1.90 -3.11 -7.01
C VAL A 73 0.43 -2.95 -7.39
N VAL A 74 -0.42 -2.85 -6.38
CA VAL A 74 -1.87 -2.63 -6.56
C VAL A 74 -2.19 -1.16 -6.30
N SER A 75 -1.69 -0.63 -5.20
CA SER A 75 -1.86 0.79 -4.86
C SER A 75 -0.74 1.22 -3.92
N ALA A 76 -0.51 2.53 -3.83
CA ALA A 76 0.37 3.11 -2.83
C ALA A 76 -0.38 4.23 -2.13
N ALA A 77 -0.33 4.28 -0.82
CA ALA A 77 -0.99 5.31 -0.03
C ALA A 77 -0.03 6.35 0.55
N GLY A 78 -0.47 7.60 0.61
CA GLY A 78 0.27 8.69 1.22
C GLY A 78 -0.18 10.06 0.74
N GLY A 79 0.49 11.09 1.24
CA GLY A 79 0.32 12.45 0.72
C GLY A 79 0.76 12.55 -0.74
N TYR A 80 0.29 13.60 -1.43
CA TYR A 80 0.52 13.82 -2.86
C TYR A 80 2.00 13.69 -3.26
N GLY A 81 2.93 14.30 -2.51
CA GLY A 81 4.36 14.23 -2.80
C GLY A 81 4.95 12.82 -2.69
N ALA A 82 4.48 12.01 -1.72
CA ALA A 82 4.95 10.64 -1.54
C ALA A 82 4.49 9.73 -2.68
N VAL A 83 3.21 9.81 -3.06
CA VAL A 83 2.65 9.03 -4.17
C VAL A 83 3.29 9.43 -5.49
N ARG A 84 3.47 10.74 -5.73
CA ARG A 84 4.15 11.25 -6.92
C ARG A 84 5.59 10.73 -7.01
N ARG A 85 6.36 10.79 -5.92
CA ARG A 85 7.74 10.28 -5.88
C ARG A 85 7.81 8.78 -6.17
N LEU A 86 6.88 7.99 -5.61
CA LEU A 86 6.80 6.56 -5.92
C LEU A 86 6.51 6.31 -7.41
N ALA A 87 5.60 7.08 -7.99
CA ALA A 87 5.30 6.99 -9.42
C ALA A 87 6.52 7.37 -10.29
N GLU A 88 7.23 8.44 -9.94
CA GLU A 88 8.49 8.86 -10.61
C GLU A 88 9.59 7.78 -10.50
N MET A 89 9.61 7.02 -9.41
CA MET A 89 10.50 5.87 -9.22
C MET A 89 10.01 4.59 -9.95
N GLY A 90 8.89 4.65 -10.68
CA GLY A 90 8.33 3.51 -11.42
C GLY A 90 7.44 2.58 -10.59
N LEU A 91 7.23 2.86 -9.31
CA LEU A 91 6.32 2.12 -8.41
C LEU A 91 4.88 2.56 -8.66
N THR A 92 4.33 2.12 -9.79
CA THR A 92 2.96 2.39 -10.23
C THR A 92 2.12 1.11 -10.20
N PRO A 93 0.78 1.21 -10.06
CA PRO A 93 -0.09 0.04 -10.12
C PRO A 93 0.14 -0.82 -11.37
N GLY A 94 0.09 -2.15 -11.21
CA GLY A 94 0.35 -3.14 -12.25
C GLY A 94 1.82 -3.52 -12.42
N ILE A 95 2.76 -2.82 -11.77
CA ILE A 95 4.18 -3.10 -11.92
C ILE A 95 4.65 -4.16 -10.92
N GLN A 96 5.44 -5.12 -11.41
CA GLN A 96 6.11 -6.09 -10.56
C GLN A 96 7.29 -5.45 -9.82
N VAL A 97 7.40 -5.78 -8.54
CA VAL A 97 8.50 -5.40 -7.66
C VAL A 97 9.11 -6.66 -7.02
N LEU A 98 10.43 -6.72 -6.99
CA LEU A 98 11.20 -7.77 -6.31
C LEU A 98 11.83 -7.18 -5.05
N VAL A 99 11.71 -7.85 -3.91
CA VAL A 99 12.49 -7.47 -2.72
C VAL A 99 13.89 -8.07 -2.83
N VAL A 100 14.89 -7.20 -2.93
CA VAL A 100 16.30 -7.61 -3.04
C VAL A 100 16.86 -7.91 -1.64
N ARG A 101 16.69 -6.96 -0.70
CA ARG A 101 17.12 -7.12 0.69
C ARG A 101 16.36 -6.18 1.61
N LYS A 102 16.43 -6.46 2.92
CA LYS A 102 15.80 -5.66 3.98
C LYS A 102 16.83 -5.34 5.03
N ALA A 103 16.95 -4.08 5.40
CA ALA A 103 17.77 -3.68 6.53
C ALA A 103 17.09 -4.10 7.86
N PRO A 104 17.87 -4.40 8.92
CA PRO A 104 17.33 -4.75 10.23
C PRO A 104 16.56 -3.57 10.86
N LEU A 105 15.79 -3.85 11.93
CA LEU A 105 15.11 -2.86 12.77
C LEU A 105 14.21 -1.87 12.01
N ARG A 106 13.36 -2.37 11.10
CA ARG A 106 12.50 -1.53 10.23
C ARG A 106 13.32 -0.49 9.44
N GLY A 107 14.54 -0.85 9.06
CA GLY A 107 15.36 -0.07 8.16
C GLY A 107 14.85 -0.10 6.71
N PRO A 108 15.55 0.58 5.78
CA PRO A 108 15.16 0.62 4.39
C PRO A 108 15.03 -0.78 3.75
N ILE A 109 14.11 -0.88 2.80
CA ILE A 109 13.93 -2.06 1.95
C ILE A 109 14.49 -1.73 0.58
N GLU A 110 15.40 -2.56 0.11
CA GLU A 110 15.88 -2.48 -1.26
C GLU A 110 15.00 -3.33 -2.16
N VAL A 111 14.49 -2.71 -3.21
CA VAL A 111 13.64 -3.35 -4.20
C VAL A 111 14.16 -3.15 -5.60
N GLU A 112 13.86 -4.07 -6.49
CA GLU A 112 14.09 -3.93 -7.92
C GLU A 112 12.75 -3.72 -8.64
N VAL A 113 12.68 -2.66 -9.44
CA VAL A 113 11.51 -2.24 -10.19
C VAL A 113 11.98 -1.88 -11.59
N ARG A 114 11.45 -2.56 -12.61
CA ARG A 114 11.81 -2.32 -14.03
C ARG A 114 13.34 -2.34 -14.27
N GLY A 115 14.06 -3.24 -13.60
CA GLY A 115 15.51 -3.38 -13.71
C GLY A 115 16.34 -2.36 -12.91
N THR A 116 15.69 -1.43 -12.19
CA THR A 116 16.36 -0.43 -11.35
C THR A 116 16.21 -0.78 -9.87
N ARG A 117 17.30 -0.71 -9.11
CA ARG A 117 17.30 -0.91 -7.66
C ARG A 117 17.07 0.38 -6.90
N LEU A 118 16.19 0.33 -5.92
CA LEU A 118 15.71 1.49 -5.16
C LEU A 118 15.67 1.13 -3.68
N ALA A 119 16.16 2.03 -2.82
CA ALA A 119 15.98 1.92 -1.38
C ALA A 119 14.75 2.73 -0.95
N LEU A 120 13.76 2.05 -0.36
CA LEU A 120 12.55 2.66 0.19
C LEU A 120 12.64 2.65 1.71
N GLY A 121 12.42 3.80 2.35
CA GLY A 121 12.24 3.85 3.80
C GLY A 121 11.06 2.98 4.22
N PHE A 122 11.16 2.29 5.36
CA PHE A 122 10.15 1.33 5.81
C PHE A 122 8.74 1.91 5.86
N GLY A 123 8.56 3.12 6.36
CA GLY A 123 7.24 3.76 6.44
C GLY A 123 6.63 4.13 5.09
N LEU A 124 7.46 4.31 4.05
CA LEU A 124 6.97 4.48 2.68
C LEU A 124 6.61 3.12 2.07
N ALA A 125 7.48 2.13 2.24
CA ALA A 125 7.24 0.76 1.77
C ALA A 125 6.01 0.11 2.42
N SER A 126 5.74 0.37 3.71
CA SER A 126 4.59 -0.21 4.43
C SER A 126 3.24 0.28 3.90
N ARG A 127 3.23 1.35 3.11
CA ARG A 127 2.02 1.92 2.49
C ARG A 127 1.82 1.51 1.04
N ILE A 128 2.70 0.66 0.51
CA ILE A 128 2.57 0.10 -0.84
C ILE A 128 1.89 -1.26 -0.71
N ALA A 129 0.66 -1.35 -1.24
CA ALA A 129 -0.09 -2.59 -1.33
C ALA A 129 0.37 -3.40 -2.54
N VAL A 130 0.74 -4.65 -2.30
CA VAL A 130 1.14 -5.60 -3.33
C VAL A 130 0.34 -6.88 -3.24
N LYS A 131 0.06 -7.48 -4.39
CA LYS A 131 -0.39 -8.87 -4.51
C LYS A 131 0.83 -9.75 -4.74
N ARG A 132 1.07 -10.76 -3.90
CA ARG A 132 2.20 -11.68 -4.06
C ARG A 132 2.06 -12.47 -5.38
N VAL A 133 3.19 -12.73 -6.03
CA VAL A 133 3.30 -13.56 -7.25
C VAL A 133 4.02 -14.85 -6.92
#